data_AF-A0A257YZI4-F1
#
_entry.id   AF-A0A257YZI4-F1
#
_cell.length_a   1.000
_cell.length_b   1.000
_cell.length_c   1.000
_cell.angle_alpha   90.00
_cell.angle_beta   90.00
_cell.angle_gamma   90.00
#
_symmetry.space_group_name_H-M   'P 1'
#
loop_
_entity.id
_entity.type
_entity.pdbx_description
1 polymer ?
#
loop_
_entity_poly.entity_id
_entity_poly.type
_entity_poly.pdbx_seq_one_letter_code
_entity_poly.pdbx_strand_id
1 'polypeptide(L)'
;MMYLAYQTQADLMEPVRFGARLARKMLNTPFMAAFGTAGIRHMSAAYEMVERAGLSHGRPPFGIPSVAVGNRELEVTEEPVYRLPFGTLLHFKKDADVPQPRVLVVAPMSGHFATLLAGTVRTLLPDHDVFITDWHNARDVSLEHGPFAFDDYVEHII
;
A
#
# COMPACT_ATOMS: atom_id res chain seq x y z
N MET A 1 11.27 2.87 22.03
CA MET A 1 10.46 2.26 23.11
C MET A 1 8.96 2.48 22.95
N MET A 2 8.46 3.71 22.74
CA MET A 2 7.00 3.93 22.58
C MET A 2 6.38 3.21 21.36
N TYR A 3 7.06 3.21 20.21
CA TYR A 3 6.60 2.46 19.02
C TYR A 3 6.49 0.95 19.27
N LEU A 4 7.44 0.37 20.02
CA LEU A 4 7.41 -1.05 20.34
C LEU A 4 6.23 -1.38 21.26
N ALA A 5 6.02 -0.59 22.32
CA ALA A 5 4.88 -0.78 23.22
C ALA A 5 3.54 -0.65 22.48
N TYR A 6 3.42 0.35 21.60
CA TYR A 6 2.26 0.52 20.73
C TYR A 6 2.06 -0.67 19.79
N GLN A 7 3.13 -1.15 19.13
CA GLN A 7 3.07 -2.29 18.22
C GLN A 7 2.67 -3.57 18.98
N THR A 8 3.25 -3.82 20.16
CA THR A 8 2.87 -4.96 21.00
C THR A 8 1.40 -4.91 21.41
N GLN A 9 0.88 -3.75 21.80
CA GLN A 9 -0.55 -3.59 22.09
C GLN A 9 -1.41 -3.86 20.83
N ALA A 10 -1.00 -3.35 19.68
CA ALA A 10 -1.69 -3.59 18.41
C ALA A 10 -1.70 -5.09 18.05
N ASP A 11 -0.58 -5.78 18.22
CA ASP A 11 -0.42 -7.21 17.94
C ASP A 11 -1.26 -8.08 18.88
N LEU A 12 -1.33 -7.72 20.17
CA LEU A 12 -2.20 -8.41 21.16
C LEU A 12 -3.69 -8.33 20.80
N MET A 13 -4.10 -7.29 20.07
CA MET A 13 -5.47 -7.12 19.60
C MET A 13 -5.76 -7.86 18.28
N GLU A 14 -4.75 -8.44 17.61
CA GLU A 14 -4.92 -9.13 16.33
C GLU A 14 -5.85 -10.34 16.39
N PRO A 15 -5.78 -11.23 17.42
CA PRO A 15 -6.72 -12.34 17.55
C PRO A 15 -8.19 -11.89 17.68
N VAL A 16 -8.44 -10.77 18.36
CA VAL A 16 -9.78 -10.19 18.51
C VAL A 16 -10.30 -9.71 17.15
N ARG A 17 -9.46 -9.01 16.37
CA ARG A 17 -9.80 -8.58 15.01
C ARG A 17 -9.99 -9.74 14.05
N PHE A 18 -9.22 -10.82 14.21
CA PHE A 18 -9.39 -12.05 13.45
C PHE A 18 -10.73 -12.73 13.75
N GLY A 19 -11.10 -12.84 15.03
CA GLY A 19 -12.41 -13.35 15.45
C GLY A 19 -13.57 -12.52 14.88
N ALA A 20 -13.44 -11.19 14.91
CA ALA A 20 -14.44 -10.28 14.32
C ALA A 20 -14.58 -10.47 12.81
N ARG A 21 -13.47 -10.61 12.06
CA ARG A 21 -13.47 -10.95 10.62
C ARG A 21 -14.23 -12.23 10.33
N LEU A 22 -13.97 -13.28 11.11
CA LEU A 22 -14.64 -14.57 10.94
C LEU A 22 -16.13 -14.47 11.24
N ALA A 23 -16.50 -13.81 12.36
CA ALA A 23 -17.89 -13.61 12.74
C ALA A 23 -18.66 -12.81 11.67
N ARG A 24 -18.09 -11.72 11.17
CA ARG A 24 -18.69 -10.93 10.07
C ARG A 24 -18.90 -11.77 8.81
N LYS A 25 -17.91 -12.60 8.44
CA LYS A 25 -18.01 -13.51 7.30
C LYS A 25 -19.15 -14.51 7.47
N MET A 26 -19.34 -15.07 8.66
CA MET A 26 -20.45 -16.00 8.93
C MET A 26 -21.83 -15.31 8.87
N LEU A 27 -21.94 -14.11 9.42
CA LEU A 27 -23.19 -13.34 9.42
C LEU A 27 -23.60 -12.85 8.03
N ASN A 28 -22.65 -12.64 7.13
CA ASN A 28 -22.89 -12.22 5.76
C ASN A 28 -23.04 -13.41 4.76
N THR A 29 -23.24 -14.63 5.25
CA THR A 29 -23.53 -15.79 4.38
C THR A 29 -24.95 -15.72 3.79
N PRO A 30 -25.19 -16.28 2.59
CA PRO A 30 -26.52 -16.28 1.95
C PRO A 30 -27.62 -16.89 2.83
N PHE A 31 -27.26 -17.92 3.60
CA PHE A 31 -28.17 -18.56 4.57
C PHE A 31 -28.58 -17.58 5.69
N MET A 32 -27.62 -16.89 6.32
CA MET A 32 -27.92 -15.89 7.35
C MET A 32 -28.59 -14.62 6.79
N ALA A 33 -28.27 -14.25 5.56
CA ALA A 33 -28.90 -13.13 4.85
C ALA A 33 -30.40 -13.38 4.60
N ALA A 34 -30.80 -14.64 4.35
CA ALA A 34 -32.21 -15.04 4.24
C ALA A 34 -32.99 -14.85 5.55
N PHE A 35 -32.31 -14.88 6.70
CA PHE A 35 -32.86 -14.57 8.02
C PHE A 35 -32.56 -13.13 8.49
N GLY A 36 -32.21 -12.23 7.55
CA GLY A 36 -31.63 -10.91 7.80
C GLY A 36 -32.50 -9.93 8.61
N THR A 37 -32.55 -10.12 9.92
CA THR A 37 -33.17 -9.17 10.86
C THR A 37 -32.30 -7.92 11.06
N ALA A 38 -32.89 -6.83 11.56
CA ALA A 38 -32.14 -5.63 11.93
C ALA A 38 -31.01 -5.94 12.94
N GLY A 39 -31.24 -6.86 13.87
CA GLY A 39 -30.22 -7.29 14.85
C GLY A 39 -28.98 -7.91 14.20
N ILE A 40 -29.17 -8.78 13.19
CA ILE A 40 -28.04 -9.39 12.46
C ILE A 40 -27.21 -8.32 11.72
N ARG A 41 -27.88 -7.33 11.11
CA ARG A 41 -27.18 -6.22 10.44
C ARG A 41 -26.38 -5.36 11.41
N HIS A 42 -26.96 -5.02 12.56
CA HIS A 42 -26.26 -4.25 13.60
C HIS A 42 -25.04 -5.01 14.14
N MET A 43 -25.19 -6.31 14.36
CA MET A 43 -24.08 -7.15 14.83
C MET A 43 -22.97 -7.29 13.78
N SER A 44 -23.33 -7.46 12.50
CA SER A 44 -22.38 -7.47 11.38
C SER A 44 -21.60 -6.15 11.29
N ALA A 45 -22.29 -5.01 11.41
CA ALA A 45 -21.66 -3.69 11.42
C ALA A 45 -20.73 -3.48 12.64
N ALA A 46 -21.11 -3.98 13.82
CA ALA A 46 -20.26 -3.92 15.01
C ALA A 46 -18.95 -4.71 14.81
N TYR A 47 -19.03 -5.93 14.26
CA TYR A 47 -17.83 -6.71 13.93
C TYR A 47 -16.98 -6.07 12.84
N GLU A 48 -17.60 -5.40 11.87
CA GLU A 48 -16.87 -4.62 10.86
C GLU A 48 -16.06 -3.47 11.48
N MET A 49 -16.62 -2.75 12.45
CA MET A 49 -15.90 -1.69 13.15
C MET A 49 -14.69 -2.24 13.91
N VAL A 50 -14.83 -3.40 14.57
CA VAL A 50 -13.72 -4.06 15.28
C VAL A 50 -12.65 -4.56 14.30
N GLU A 51 -13.05 -5.16 13.19
CA GLU A 51 -12.14 -5.58 12.10
C GLU A 51 -11.33 -4.39 11.57
N ARG A 52 -11.97 -3.25 11.31
CA ARG A 52 -11.35 -2.06 10.73
C ARG A 52 -10.56 -1.21 11.73
N ALA A 53 -10.69 -1.47 13.03
CA ALA A 53 -9.96 -0.73 14.07
C ALA A 53 -8.44 -0.99 14.05
N GLY A 54 -7.96 -1.98 13.30
CA GLY A 54 -6.54 -2.23 13.12
C GLY A 54 -5.89 -1.26 12.14
N LEU A 55 -4.69 -0.78 12.47
CA LEU A 55 -3.83 -0.04 11.55
C LEU A 55 -2.84 -1.01 10.90
N SER A 56 -2.90 -1.16 9.57
CA SER A 56 -1.87 -1.89 8.82
C SER A 56 -0.68 -0.98 8.58
N HIS A 57 0.45 -1.32 9.17
CA HIS A 57 1.74 -0.71 8.87
C HIS A 57 2.45 -1.40 7.70
N GLY A 58 1.87 -2.49 7.19
CA GLY A 58 2.35 -3.18 6.01
C GLY A 58 1.98 -2.44 4.74
N ARG A 59 2.98 -2.21 3.89
CA ARG A 59 2.81 -1.64 2.57
C ARG A 59 2.06 -2.64 1.68
N PRO A 60 0.91 -2.28 1.07
CA PRO A 60 0.27 -3.14 0.08
C PRO A 60 1.06 -3.14 -1.24
N PRO A 61 0.86 -4.12 -2.14
CA PRO A 61 1.42 -4.07 -3.48
C PRO A 61 0.72 -3.01 -4.35
N PHE A 62 1.37 -2.53 -5.42
CA PHE A 62 0.68 -1.66 -6.39
C PHE A 62 -0.40 -2.42 -7.17
N GLY A 63 -0.22 -3.73 -7.37
CA GLY A 63 -1.22 -4.59 -7.98
C GLY A 63 -1.47 -4.26 -9.46
N ILE A 64 -0.40 -3.99 -10.20
CA ILE A 64 -0.42 -3.72 -11.64
C ILE A 64 0.32 -4.85 -12.36
N PRO A 65 -0.35 -5.98 -12.67
CA PRO A 65 0.30 -7.11 -13.33
C PRO A 65 0.55 -6.86 -14.82
N SER A 66 -0.33 -6.09 -15.47
CA SER A 66 -0.27 -5.80 -16.90
C SER A 66 -0.82 -4.41 -17.21
N VAL A 67 -0.49 -3.90 -18.39
CA VAL A 67 -1.03 -2.66 -18.95
C VAL A 67 -1.23 -2.78 -20.46
N ALA A 68 -2.29 -2.16 -20.98
CA ALA A 68 -2.51 -2.05 -22.41
C ALA A 68 -1.67 -0.91 -23.00
N VAL A 69 -0.83 -1.22 -23.99
CA VAL A 69 -0.05 -0.27 -24.79
C VAL A 69 -0.47 -0.44 -26.25
N GLY A 70 -1.24 0.51 -26.77
CA GLY A 70 -1.88 0.38 -28.08
C GLY A 70 -2.82 -0.84 -28.14
N ASN A 71 -2.53 -1.78 -29.04
CA ASN A 71 -3.32 -3.01 -29.22
C ASN A 71 -2.72 -4.25 -28.52
N ARG A 72 -1.71 -4.07 -27.67
CA ARG A 72 -1.05 -5.17 -26.96
C ARG A 72 -1.18 -5.00 -25.46
N GLU A 73 -1.32 -6.11 -24.77
CA GLU A 73 -1.19 -6.19 -23.32
C GLU A 73 0.25 -6.57 -22.99
N LEU A 74 0.90 -5.77 -22.15
CA LEU A 74 2.27 -5.99 -21.71
C LEU A 74 2.28 -6.27 -20.20
N GLU A 75 3.06 -7.28 -19.80
CA GLU A 75 3.33 -7.57 -18.40
C GLU A 75 4.14 -6.43 -17.76
N VAL A 76 3.81 -6.12 -16.51
CA VAL A 76 4.45 -5.07 -15.73
C VAL A 76 5.13 -5.70 -14.52
N THR A 77 6.42 -5.43 -14.34
CA THR A 77 7.20 -5.88 -13.19
C THR A 77 7.67 -4.70 -12.37
N GLU A 78 7.43 -4.76 -11.05
CA GLU A 78 7.96 -3.79 -10.07
C GLU A 78 9.44 -4.13 -9.77
N GLU A 79 10.38 -3.31 -10.24
CA GLU A 79 11.82 -3.50 -9.99
C GLU A 79 12.39 -2.39 -9.10
N PRO A 80 13.03 -2.72 -7.96
CA PRO A 80 13.75 -1.72 -7.15
C PRO A 80 15.09 -1.40 -7.82
N VAL A 81 15.16 -0.25 -8.48
CA VAL A 81 16.35 0.16 -9.25
C VAL A 81 17.37 0.94 -8.41
N TYR A 82 16.92 1.54 -7.31
CA TYR A 82 17.80 2.22 -6.36
C TYR A 82 17.20 2.17 -4.96
N ARG A 83 18.02 1.88 -3.94
CA ARG A 83 17.55 1.75 -2.57
C ARG A 83 18.43 2.56 -1.62
N LEU A 84 17.79 3.45 -0.89
CA LEU A 84 18.36 4.24 0.19
C LEU A 84 17.67 3.87 1.52
N PRO A 85 18.23 4.26 2.67
CA PRO A 85 17.62 3.97 3.97
C PRO A 85 16.17 4.46 4.09
N PHE A 86 15.87 5.66 3.59
CA PHE A 86 14.56 6.30 3.72
C PHE A 86 13.60 6.04 2.57
N GLY A 87 14.07 5.47 1.45
CA GLY A 87 13.19 5.19 0.32
C GLY A 87 13.83 4.33 -0.75
N THR A 88 12.98 3.70 -1.55
CA THR A 88 13.35 2.93 -2.73
C THR A 88 12.78 3.61 -3.97
N LEU A 89 13.60 3.75 -5.01
CA LEU A 89 13.11 4.09 -6.34
C LEU A 89 12.66 2.80 -7.03
N LEU A 90 11.37 2.75 -7.36
CA LEU A 90 10.77 1.62 -8.08
C LEU A 90 10.59 1.97 -9.55
N HIS A 91 10.90 1.02 -10.41
CA HIS A 91 10.67 1.05 -11.84
C HIS A 91 9.56 0.06 -12.19
N PHE A 92 8.56 0.53 -12.94
CA PHE A 92 7.53 -0.33 -13.49
C PHE A 92 7.93 -0.75 -14.90
N LYS A 93 8.75 -1.79 -14.95
CA LYS A 93 9.32 -2.29 -16.19
C LYS A 93 8.26 -3.01 -17.00
N LYS A 94 8.24 -2.72 -18.30
CA LYS A 94 7.48 -3.41 -19.33
C LYS A 94 8.28 -3.45 -20.62
N ASP A 95 8.08 -4.47 -21.43
CA ASP A 95 8.79 -4.64 -22.70
C ASP A 95 8.01 -3.96 -23.83
N ALA A 96 8.21 -2.65 -23.98
CA ALA A 96 7.59 -1.85 -25.03
C ALA A 96 8.47 -1.84 -26.29
N ASP A 97 7.85 -2.06 -27.46
CA ASP A 97 8.57 -2.11 -28.75
C ASP A 97 9.23 -0.76 -29.13
N VAL A 98 8.71 0.35 -28.59
CA VAL A 98 9.18 1.71 -28.87
C VAL A 98 9.68 2.36 -27.58
N PRO A 99 10.82 3.06 -27.61
CA PRO A 99 11.29 3.85 -26.46
C PRO A 99 10.23 4.86 -26.01
N GLN A 100 9.88 4.82 -24.73
CA GLN A 100 8.94 5.75 -24.12
C GLN A 100 9.67 6.80 -23.28
N PRO A 101 9.15 8.03 -23.18
CA PRO A 101 9.71 9.05 -22.30
C PRO A 101 9.66 8.58 -20.84
N ARG A 102 10.74 8.87 -20.11
CA ARG A 102 10.82 8.57 -18.68
C ARG A 102 10.00 9.57 -17.88
N VAL A 103 9.29 9.09 -16.87
CA VAL A 103 8.59 9.92 -15.89
C VAL A 103 8.91 9.47 -14.48
N LEU A 104 9.23 10.42 -13.61
CA LEU A 104 9.39 10.20 -12.18
C LEU A 104 8.16 10.73 -11.45
N VAL A 105 7.44 9.83 -10.77
CA VAL A 105 6.36 10.16 -9.85
C VAL A 105 6.97 10.31 -8.46
N VAL A 106 6.93 11.52 -7.91
CA VAL A 106 7.37 11.76 -6.53
C VAL A 106 6.17 11.55 -5.61
N ALA A 107 6.13 10.40 -4.93
CA ALA A 107 5.08 10.12 -3.96
C ALA A 107 5.21 11.05 -2.75
N PRO A 108 4.10 11.53 -2.17
CA PRO A 108 4.15 12.32 -0.96
C PRO A 108 4.60 11.46 0.22
N MET A 109 5.38 12.04 1.14
CA MET A 109 5.76 11.39 2.41
C MET A 109 4.62 11.36 3.45
N SER A 110 3.44 11.87 3.10
CA SER A 110 2.32 12.08 4.04
C SER A 110 1.62 10.77 4.43
N GLY A 111 2.19 10.06 5.41
CA GLY A 111 1.53 9.05 6.25
C GLY A 111 0.95 7.82 5.57
N HIS A 112 1.06 7.70 4.24
CA HIS A 112 0.52 6.61 3.44
C HIS A 112 1.56 6.13 2.43
N PHE A 113 1.38 4.89 1.96
CA PHE A 113 2.27 4.27 0.99
C PHE A 113 2.12 4.88 -0.41
N ALA A 114 3.21 4.86 -1.19
CA ALA A 114 3.21 5.29 -2.59
C ALA A 114 2.17 4.53 -3.44
N THR A 115 1.72 3.35 -2.98
CA THR A 115 0.69 2.53 -3.61
C THR A 115 -0.68 3.20 -3.72
N LEU A 116 -0.96 4.29 -2.98
CA LEU A 116 -2.15 5.10 -3.25
C LEU A 116 -2.13 5.74 -4.64
N LEU A 117 -0.94 5.94 -5.21
CA LEU A 117 -0.75 6.41 -6.57
C LEU A 117 -0.79 5.27 -7.60
N ALA A 118 -1.21 4.05 -7.24
CA ALA A 118 -1.35 2.95 -8.20
C ALA A 118 -2.25 3.31 -9.38
N GLY A 119 -3.32 4.09 -9.15
CA GLY A 119 -4.16 4.62 -10.23
C GLY A 119 -3.36 5.53 -11.18
N THR A 120 -2.57 6.45 -10.63
CA THR A 120 -1.69 7.36 -11.38
C THR A 120 -0.64 6.60 -12.19
N VAL A 121 0.06 5.64 -11.55
CA VAL A 121 1.06 4.80 -12.22
C VAL A 121 0.41 4.02 -13.36
N ARG A 122 -0.76 3.39 -13.13
CA ARG A 122 -1.51 2.67 -14.16
C ARG A 122 -1.91 3.56 -15.33
N THR A 123 -2.26 4.83 -15.09
CA THR A 123 -2.60 5.78 -16.15
C THR A 123 -1.40 6.27 -16.94
N LEU A 124 -0.21 6.38 -16.33
CA LEU A 124 1.01 6.82 -17.01
C LEU A 124 1.70 5.71 -17.81
N LEU A 125 1.59 4.47 -17.32
CA LEU A 125 2.26 3.30 -17.89
C LEU A 125 2.03 3.07 -19.39
N PRO A 126 0.84 3.33 -19.99
CA PRO A 126 0.63 3.17 -21.41
C PRO A 126 1.61 3.97 -22.27
N ASP A 127 1.98 5.17 -21.83
CA ASP A 127 2.71 6.15 -22.64
C ASP A 127 4.12 6.47 -22.13
N HIS A 128 4.49 6.01 -20.93
CA HIS A 128 5.74 6.40 -20.26
C HIS A 128 6.50 5.22 -19.65
N ASP A 129 7.82 5.37 -19.55
CA ASP A 129 8.68 4.54 -18.71
C ASP A 129 8.65 5.08 -17.25
N VAL A 130 7.88 4.43 -16.37
CA VAL A 130 7.44 5.01 -15.09
C VAL A 130 8.33 4.59 -13.93
N PHE A 131 8.81 5.59 -13.19
CA PHE A 131 9.51 5.43 -11.93
C PHE A 131 8.69 6.11 -10.81
N ILE A 132 8.74 5.58 -9.60
CA ILE A 132 8.11 6.20 -8.42
C ILE A 132 9.02 6.13 -7.20
N THR A 133 9.08 7.20 -6.41
CA THR A 133 9.70 7.16 -5.08
C THR A 133 8.79 6.44 -4.09
N ASP A 134 9.30 5.46 -3.37
CA ASP A 134 8.56 4.69 -2.37
C ASP A 134 9.24 4.81 -1.00
N TRP A 135 8.64 5.62 -0.13
CA TRP A 135 9.24 5.98 1.16
C TRP A 135 9.08 4.87 2.19
N HIS A 136 10.17 4.55 2.87
CA HIS A 136 10.18 3.62 3.98
C HIS A 136 9.58 4.28 5.23
N ASN A 137 9.01 3.48 6.12
CA ASN A 137 8.53 4.01 7.39
C ASN A 137 9.72 4.41 8.26
N ALA A 138 9.86 5.71 8.56
CA ALA A 138 10.97 6.24 9.34
C ALA A 138 11.13 5.59 10.72
N ARG A 139 10.06 5.02 11.29
CA ARG A 139 10.11 4.26 12.55
C ARG A 139 11.05 3.04 12.46
N ASP A 140 11.21 2.50 11.26
CA ASP A 140 11.94 1.28 10.96
C ASP A 140 13.36 1.59 10.42
N VAL A 141 13.75 2.88 10.31
CA VAL A 141 15.07 3.32 9.86
C VAL A 141 15.97 3.64 11.06
N SER A 142 17.23 3.20 11.01
CA SER A 142 18.23 3.45 12.07
C SER A 142 18.55 4.94 12.20
N LEU A 143 18.71 5.41 13.44
CA LEU A 143 19.08 6.81 13.74
C LEU A 143 20.48 7.18 13.21
N GLU A 144 21.33 6.20 12.89
CA GLU A 144 22.65 6.44 12.30
C GLU A 144 22.57 7.07 10.91
N HIS A 145 21.44 6.91 10.21
CA HIS A 145 21.19 7.51 8.91
C HIS A 145 20.73 8.97 8.99
N GLY A 146 20.74 9.56 10.18
CA GLY A 146 20.40 10.95 10.40
C GLY A 146 18.90 11.19 10.58
N PRO A 147 18.52 12.47 10.79
CA PRO A 147 17.15 12.84 11.14
C PRO A 147 16.18 12.85 9.95
N PHE A 148 16.68 12.89 8.71
CA PHE A 148 15.90 13.01 7.48
C PHE A 148 14.93 14.20 7.49
N ALA A 149 15.50 15.40 7.45
CA ALA A 149 14.80 16.66 7.38
C ALA A 149 14.40 17.01 5.93
N PHE A 150 13.83 18.20 5.75
CA PHE A 150 13.37 18.66 4.44
C PHE A 150 14.48 18.73 3.39
N ASP A 151 15.67 19.21 3.76
CA ASP A 151 16.80 19.32 2.84
C ASP A 151 17.27 17.92 2.36
N ASP A 152 17.28 16.93 3.26
CA ASP A 152 17.60 15.54 2.91
C ASP A 152 16.60 14.99 1.90
N TYR A 153 15.30 15.30 2.05
CA TYR A 153 14.27 14.92 1.09
C TYR A 153 14.48 15.56 -0.29
N VAL A 154 14.85 16.84 -0.35
CA VAL A 154 15.15 17.54 -1.60
C VAL A 154 16.38 16.92 -2.28
N GLU A 155 17.44 16.65 -1.52
CA GLU A 155 18.67 16.01 -2.02
C GLU A 155 18.43 14.57 -2.49
N HIS A 156 17.45 13.86 -1.93
CA HIS A 156 17.07 12.53 -2.42
C HIS A 156 16.41 12.55 -3.81
N ILE A 157 15.87 13.69 -4.25
CA ILE A 157 15.13 13.82 -5.52
C ILE A 157 15.98 14.42 -6.63
N ILE A 158 16.88 15.37 -6.31
CA ILE A 158 17.68 16.16 -7.27
C ILE A 158 19.04 15.51 -7.50
#